data_AF-A0A934BFF6-F1
#
_entry.id   AF-A0A934BFF6-F1
#
_cell.length_a   1.000
_cell.length_b   1.000
_cell.length_c   1.000
_cell.angle_alpha   90.00
_cell.angle_beta   90.00
_cell.angle_gamma   90.00
#
_symmetry.space_group_name_H-M   'P 1'
#
loop_
_entity.id
_entity.type
_entity.pdbx_description
1 polymer ?
#
loop_
_entity_poly.entity_id
_entity_poly.type
_entity_poly.pdbx_seq_one_letter_code
_entity_poly.pdbx_strand_id
1 'polypeptide(L)'
;MDIKIRKVLEKDRQAIISIINRNDNFTQEEKDCARELLEIYLTNPLQKDYDFFCAVDEDDKPVGYVCYGRVPLTDGTLLFTETSSKPDYAKTRFFYERNGFFETARLKDFYRSGDDKIIYCKNIIGDEDWN
;
A
#
# COMPACT_ATOMS: atom_id res chain seq x y z
N MET A 1 7.56 -1.08 22.92
CA MET A 1 6.70 -1.10 21.73
C MET A 1 7.34 -2.02 20.72
N ASP A 2 7.16 -3.31 20.98
CA ASP A 2 7.49 -4.36 20.02
C ASP A 2 6.42 -4.34 18.92
N ILE A 3 6.84 -4.27 17.66
CA ILE A 3 5.95 -4.27 16.50
C ILE A 3 6.19 -5.56 15.74
N LYS A 4 5.12 -6.31 15.49
CA LYS A 4 5.17 -7.54 14.70
C LYS A 4 4.40 -7.34 13.40
N ILE A 5 4.91 -7.92 12.32
CA ILE A 5 4.25 -7.90 11.02
C ILE A 5 3.67 -9.30 10.77
N ARG A 6 2.38 -9.37 10.43
CA ARG A 6 1.70 -10.61 10.06
C ARG A 6 0.61 -10.37 9.03
N LYS A 7 0.10 -11.44 8.41
CA LYS A 7 -1.07 -11.35 7.54
C LYS A 7 -2.28 -10.83 8.31
N VAL A 8 -3.10 -10.05 7.61
CA VAL A 8 -4.39 -9.58 8.12
C VAL A 8 -5.33 -10.77 8.27
N LEU A 9 -6.07 -10.81 9.39
CA LEU A 9 -7.05 -11.82 9.75
C LEU A 9 -8.45 -11.19 9.84
N GLU A 10 -9.48 -12.03 9.79
CA GLU A 10 -10.88 -11.59 9.91
C GLU A 10 -11.14 -10.72 11.14
N LYS A 11 -10.51 -11.03 12.28
CA LYS A 11 -10.64 -10.25 13.53
C LYS A 11 -10.10 -8.82 13.41
N ASP A 12 -9.21 -8.55 12.46
CA ASP A 12 -8.57 -7.24 12.28
C ASP A 12 -9.44 -6.29 11.42
N ARG A 13 -10.45 -6.82 10.72
CA ARG A 13 -11.27 -6.11 9.73
C ARG A 13 -11.65 -4.70 10.17
N GLN A 14 -12.26 -4.57 11.34
CA GLN A 14 -12.74 -3.28 11.85
C GLN A 14 -11.60 -2.31 12.20
N ALA A 15 -10.46 -2.83 12.68
CA ALA A 15 -9.29 -2.00 12.97
C ALA A 15 -8.68 -1.46 11.67
N ILE A 16 -8.53 -2.28 10.63
CA ILE A 16 -8.02 -1.85 9.32
C ILE A 16 -8.95 -0.83 8.67
N ILE A 17 -10.27 -1.07 8.70
CA ILE A 17 -11.27 -0.10 8.21
C ILE A 17 -11.15 1.24 8.96
N SER A 18 -10.92 1.21 10.27
CA SER A 18 -10.72 2.43 11.05
C SER A 18 -9.45 3.20 10.61
N ILE A 19 -8.35 2.49 10.34
CA ILE A 19 -7.10 3.08 9.83
C ILE A 19 -7.35 3.74 8.47
N ILE A 20 -8.03 3.05 7.54
CA ILE A 20 -8.41 3.60 6.22
C ILE A 20 -9.22 4.89 6.37
N ASN A 21 -10.22 4.89 7.26
CA ASN A 21 -11.14 6.02 7.41
C ASN A 21 -10.48 7.28 7.96
N ARG A 22 -9.45 7.12 8.77
CA ARG A 22 -8.67 8.21 9.38
C ARG A 22 -7.66 8.85 8.43
N ASN A 23 -7.48 8.31 7.22
CA ASN A 23 -6.61 8.92 6.23
C ASN A 23 -7.30 10.13 5.59
N ASP A 24 -6.84 11.33 5.92
CA ASP A 24 -7.41 12.58 5.43
C ASP A 24 -7.05 12.86 3.95
N ASN A 25 -6.04 12.18 3.41
CA ASN A 25 -5.64 12.35 2.01
C ASN A 25 -6.54 11.58 1.03
N PHE A 26 -7.39 10.67 1.53
CA PHE A 26 -8.27 9.85 0.70
C PHE A 26 -9.67 10.46 0.62
N THR A 27 -10.25 10.47 -0.59
CA THR A 27 -11.68 10.73 -0.79
C THR A 27 -12.52 9.59 -0.22
N GLN A 28 -13.85 9.77 -0.16
CA GLN A 28 -14.72 8.69 0.27
C GLN A 28 -14.66 7.49 -0.69
N GLU A 29 -14.61 7.75 -2.00
CA GLU A 29 -14.51 6.71 -3.03
C GLU A 29 -13.20 5.93 -2.93
N GLU A 30 -12.08 6.60 -2.64
CA GLU A 30 -10.79 5.95 -2.41
C GLU A 30 -10.82 5.08 -1.14
N LYS A 31 -11.48 5.54 -0.07
CA LYS A 31 -11.70 4.75 1.14
C LYS A 31 -12.59 3.55 0.88
N ASP A 32 -13.65 3.72 0.09
CA ASP A 32 -14.58 2.65 -0.28
C ASP A 32 -13.86 1.56 -1.09
N CYS A 33 -13.06 1.94 -2.09
CA CYS A 33 -12.24 1.03 -2.88
C CYS A 33 -11.24 0.25 -2.00
N ALA A 34 -10.54 0.93 -1.08
CA ALA A 34 -9.61 0.26 -0.16
C ALA A 34 -10.32 -0.75 0.76
N ARG A 35 -11.55 -0.45 1.20
CA ARG A 35 -12.36 -1.40 1.98
C ARG A 35 -12.82 -2.58 1.13
N GLU A 36 -13.24 -2.35 -0.11
CA GLU A 36 -13.63 -3.43 -1.03
C GLU A 36 -12.48 -4.42 -1.27
N LEU A 37 -11.26 -3.93 -1.47
CA LEU A 37 -10.08 -4.80 -1.61
C LEU A 37 -9.82 -5.66 -0.36
N LEU A 38 -9.96 -5.07 0.83
CA LEU A 38 -9.84 -5.81 2.09
C LEU A 38 -10.93 -6.89 2.21
N GLU A 39 -12.17 -6.54 1.84
CA GLU A 39 -13.30 -7.46 1.85
C GLU A 39 -13.07 -8.66 0.92
N ILE A 40 -12.60 -8.42 -0.30
CA ILE A 40 -12.27 -9.47 -1.26
C ILE A 40 -11.15 -10.37 -0.69
N TYR A 41 -10.08 -9.78 -0.14
CA TYR A 41 -8.98 -10.54 0.48
C TYR A 41 -9.46 -11.45 1.62
N LEU A 42 -10.37 -10.95 2.48
CA LEU A 42 -10.86 -11.72 3.63
C LEU A 42 -11.90 -12.80 3.26
N THR A 43 -12.71 -12.56 2.22
CA THR A 43 -13.90 -13.38 1.96
C THR A 43 -13.83 -14.25 0.71
N ASN A 44 -12.95 -13.92 -0.26
CA ASN A 44 -12.82 -14.68 -1.49
C ASN A 44 -11.55 -15.55 -1.49
N PRO A 45 -11.65 -16.86 -1.21
CA PRO A 45 -10.48 -17.74 -1.15
C PRO A 45 -9.83 -17.98 -2.52
N LEU A 46 -10.46 -17.57 -3.62
CA LEU A 46 -9.91 -17.71 -4.98
C LEU A 46 -9.12 -16.49 -5.43
N GLN A 47 -9.20 -15.37 -4.71
CA GLN A 47 -8.40 -14.19 -5.01
C GLN A 47 -6.91 -14.49 -4.77
N LYS A 48 -6.06 -13.97 -5.66
CA LYS A 48 -4.59 -14.14 -5.61
C LYS A 48 -3.81 -12.85 -5.94
N ASP A 49 -4.53 -11.76 -6.18
CA ASP A 49 -3.95 -10.56 -6.77
C ASP A 49 -3.28 -9.65 -5.74
N TYR A 50 -3.75 -9.67 -4.50
CA TYR A 50 -3.33 -8.77 -3.42
C TYR A 50 -3.15 -9.51 -2.09
N ASP A 51 -2.04 -9.24 -1.42
CA ASP A 51 -1.81 -9.64 -0.04
C ASP A 51 -1.98 -8.45 0.90
N PHE A 52 -2.53 -8.72 2.08
CA PHE A 52 -2.66 -7.75 3.16
C PHE A 52 -1.83 -8.18 4.38
N PHE A 53 -0.94 -7.30 4.81
CA PHE A 53 -0.20 -7.44 6.07
C PHE A 53 -0.50 -6.26 6.99
N CYS A 54 -0.49 -6.51 8.30
CA CYS A 54 -0.59 -5.47 9.30
C CYS A 54 0.60 -5.50 10.26
N ALA A 55 0.97 -4.31 10.70
CA ALA A 55 1.82 -4.11 11.86
C ALA A 55 0.93 -4.11 13.10
N VAL A 56 1.24 -4.95 14.08
CA VAL A 56 0.49 -5.07 15.33
C VAL A 56 1.36 -4.70 16.53
N ASP A 57 0.73 -4.13 17.55
CA ASP A 57 1.37 -3.84 18.83
C ASP A 57 1.45 -5.08 19.74
N GLU A 58 1.88 -4.88 20.98
CA GLU A 58 2.07 -5.94 22.00
C GLU A 58 0.76 -6.65 22.37
N ASP A 59 -0.40 -6.02 22.13
CA ASP A 59 -1.75 -6.55 22.37
C ASP A 59 -2.35 -7.21 21.11
N ASP A 60 -1.53 -7.41 20.06
CA ASP A 60 -1.94 -7.93 18.75
C ASP A 60 -2.99 -7.05 18.05
N LYS A 61 -2.98 -5.74 18.36
CA LYS A 61 -3.88 -4.76 17.74
C LYS A 61 -3.20 -4.11 16.53
N PRO A 62 -3.85 -4.09 15.35
CA PRO A 62 -3.31 -3.41 14.17
C PRO A 62 -3.11 -1.91 14.40
N VAL A 63 -1.91 -1.43 14.10
CA VAL A 63 -1.51 -0.01 14.14
C VAL A 63 -1.17 0.55 12.76
N GLY A 64 -1.00 -0.32 11.77
CA GLY A 64 -0.78 0.03 10.37
C GLY A 64 -0.97 -1.18 9.47
N TYR A 65 -1.10 -0.95 8.16
CA TYR A 65 -1.23 -2.03 7.19
C TYR A 65 -0.57 -1.68 5.87
N VAL A 66 -0.30 -2.71 5.07
CA VAL A 66 0.10 -2.60 3.67
C VAL A 66 -0.76 -3.55 2.85
N CYS A 67 -1.13 -3.09 1.66
CA CYS A 67 -1.77 -3.89 0.62
C CYS A 67 -0.90 -3.77 -0.62
N TYR A 68 -0.46 -4.90 -1.17
CA TYR A 68 0.32 -4.94 -2.41
C TYR A 68 0.04 -6.24 -3.16
N GLY A 69 0.38 -6.26 -4.44
CA GLY A 69 0.11 -7.38 -5.32
C GLY A 69 1.28 -7.69 -6.23
N ARG A 70 1.36 -8.92 -6.72
CA ARG A 70 2.35 -9.29 -7.73
C ARG A 70 1.94 -8.69 -9.06
N VAL A 71 2.87 -7.99 -9.73
CA VAL A 71 2.62 -7.50 -11.08
C VAL A 71 2.48 -8.70 -12.03
N PRO A 72 1.31 -8.91 -12.67
CA PRO A 72 1.08 -10.06 -13.52
C PRO A 72 2.09 -10.15 -14.67
N LEU A 73 2.44 -11.36 -15.06
CA LEU A 73 3.37 -11.63 -16.17
C LEU A 73 4.79 -11.06 -15.96
N THR A 74 5.26 -11.01 -14.71
CA THR A 74 6.63 -10.58 -14.36
C THR A 74 7.32 -11.56 -13.41
N ASP A 75 8.65 -11.49 -13.38
CA ASP A 75 9.49 -12.27 -12.45
C ASP A 75 9.58 -11.64 -11.04
N GLY A 76 8.86 -10.53 -10.78
CA GLY A 76 8.84 -9.90 -9.44
C GLY A 76 10.18 -9.27 -9.03
N THR A 77 10.92 -8.68 -9.96
CA THR A 77 12.24 -8.08 -9.69
C THR A 77 12.18 -6.68 -9.08
N LEU A 78 11.06 -5.98 -9.26
CA LEU A 78 10.83 -4.62 -8.83
C LEU A 78 9.54 -4.53 -8.02
N LEU A 79 9.59 -3.76 -6.93
CA LEU A 79 8.41 -3.28 -6.23
C LEU A 79 8.06 -1.89 -6.75
N PHE A 80 6.81 -1.71 -7.17
CA PHE A 80 6.30 -0.43 -7.65
C PHE A 80 5.38 0.22 -6.62
N THR A 81 5.44 1.54 -6.56
CA THR A 81 4.46 2.36 -5.86
C THR A 81 4.18 3.62 -6.66
N GLU A 82 2.99 4.18 -6.51
CA GLU A 82 2.57 5.36 -7.23
C GLU A 82 1.94 6.39 -6.29
N THR A 83 2.08 7.66 -6.63
CA THR A 83 1.46 8.74 -5.87
C THR A 83 1.26 9.99 -6.69
N SER A 84 0.44 10.90 -6.18
CA SER A 84 0.17 12.20 -6.77
C SER A 84 1.38 13.14 -6.66
N SER A 85 1.52 14.01 -7.64
CA SER A 85 2.49 15.11 -7.61
C SER A 85 2.11 16.27 -6.69
N LYS A 86 0.87 16.31 -6.16
CA LYS A 86 0.42 17.39 -5.28
C LYS A 86 1.28 17.56 -4.02
N PRO A 87 1.34 18.77 -3.46
CA PRO A 87 2.09 19.05 -2.23
C PRO A 87 1.68 18.16 -1.05
N ASP A 88 0.41 17.80 -0.92
CA ASP A 88 -0.11 16.95 0.17
C ASP A 88 0.57 15.57 0.22
N TYR A 89 1.05 15.09 -0.92
CA TYR A 89 1.76 13.82 -1.08
C TYR A 89 3.29 13.93 -0.98
N ALA A 90 3.83 15.12 -0.64
CA ALA A 90 5.27 15.32 -0.49
C ALA A 90 5.88 14.41 0.59
N LYS A 91 5.16 14.19 1.70
CA LYS A 91 5.60 13.26 2.77
C LYS A 91 5.65 11.82 2.28
N THR A 92 4.67 11.40 1.47
CA THR A 92 4.60 10.06 0.87
C THR A 92 5.77 9.84 -0.09
N ARG A 93 6.07 10.81 -0.95
CA ARG A 93 7.24 10.76 -1.85
C ARG A 93 8.57 10.67 -1.08
N PHE A 94 8.74 11.50 -0.05
CA PHE A 94 9.92 11.45 0.81
C PHE A 94 10.06 10.10 1.53
N PHE A 95 8.95 9.50 1.97
CA PHE A 95 8.94 8.17 2.57
C PHE A 95 9.45 7.11 1.57
N TYR A 96 8.99 7.13 0.32
CA TYR A 96 9.49 6.20 -0.71
C TYR A 96 10.99 6.40 -0.95
N GLU A 97 11.42 7.64 -1.19
CA GLU A 97 12.84 7.97 -1.46
C GLU A 97 13.76 7.54 -0.32
N ARG A 98 13.35 7.78 0.93
CA ARG A 98 14.11 7.37 2.12
C ARG A 98 14.21 5.85 2.27
N ASN A 99 13.26 5.09 1.75
CA ASN A 99 13.24 3.63 1.78
C ASN A 99 13.85 2.99 0.52
N GLY A 100 14.62 3.76 -0.26
CA GLY A 100 15.39 3.24 -1.40
C GLY A 100 14.59 3.10 -2.70
N PHE A 101 13.39 3.68 -2.76
CA PHE A 101 12.69 3.83 -4.02
C PHE A 101 13.21 5.05 -4.78
N PHE A 102 13.14 5.02 -6.11
CA PHE A 102 13.45 6.17 -6.96
C PHE A 102 12.35 6.40 -8.00
N GLU A 103 12.13 7.66 -8.40
CA GLU A 103 11.18 8.01 -9.45
C GLU A 103 11.64 7.40 -10.78
N THR A 104 10.85 6.49 -11.34
CA THR A 104 11.15 5.81 -12.61
C THR A 104 10.32 6.33 -13.77
N ALA A 105 9.15 6.91 -13.51
CA ALA A 105 8.29 7.48 -14.53
C ALA A 105 7.35 8.53 -13.93
N ARG A 106 6.91 9.47 -14.79
CA ARG A 106 5.94 10.49 -14.44
C ARG A 106 4.99 10.71 -15.62
N LEU A 107 3.70 10.57 -15.36
CA LEU A 107 2.64 10.79 -16.34
C LEU A 107 1.96 12.12 -16.02
N LYS A 108 2.15 13.12 -16.89
CA LYS A 108 1.61 14.46 -16.70
C LYS A 108 0.09 14.47 -16.72
N ASP A 109 -0.50 15.25 -15.83
CA ASP A 109 -1.95 15.48 -15.74
C ASP A 109 -2.80 14.19 -15.64
N PHE A 110 -2.21 13.09 -15.16
CA PHE A 110 -2.85 11.77 -15.17
C PHE A 110 -4.11 11.71 -14.31
N TYR A 111 -4.07 12.25 -13.08
CA TYR A 111 -5.24 12.25 -12.21
C TYR A 111 -6.21 13.38 -12.58
N ARG A 112 -5.66 14.55 -12.93
CA ARG A 112 -6.34 15.76 -13.39
C ARG A 112 -5.30 16.79 -13.81
N SER A 113 -5.73 17.88 -14.44
CA SER A 113 -4.87 19.02 -14.75
C SER A 113 -4.11 19.53 -13.51
N GLY A 114 -2.78 19.61 -13.60
CA GLY A 114 -1.86 19.96 -12.52
C GLY A 114 -1.57 18.85 -11.52
N ASP A 115 -1.97 17.61 -11.79
CA ASP A 115 -1.83 16.46 -10.89
C ASP A 115 -1.32 15.21 -11.62
N ASP A 116 0.01 15.14 -11.74
CA ASP A 116 0.71 14.00 -12.32
C ASP A 116 0.63 12.74 -11.46
N LYS A 117 0.71 11.58 -12.12
CA LYS A 117 1.04 10.31 -11.49
C LYS A 117 2.54 10.08 -11.54
N ILE A 118 3.15 9.95 -10.37
CA ILE A 118 4.57 9.66 -10.22
C ILE A 118 4.70 8.19 -9.83
N ILE A 119 5.50 7.45 -10.59
CA ILE A 119 5.77 6.03 -10.37
C ILE A 119 7.18 5.91 -9.81
N TYR A 120 7.27 5.25 -8.65
CA TYR A 120 8.52 4.90 -7.98
C TYR A 120 8.74 3.40 -8.05
N CYS A 121 10.00 2.97 -8.12
CA CYS A 121 10.34 1.56 -7.99
C CYS A 121 11.53 1.33 -7.05
N LYS A 122 11.58 0.12 -6.47
CA LYS A 122 12.70 -0.40 -5.69
C LYS A 122 13.06 -1.79 -6.23
N ASN A 123 14.35 -2.06 -6.42
CA ASN A 123 14.83 -3.41 -6.76
C ASN A 123 14.82 -4.29 -5.51
N ILE A 124 14.20 -5.46 -5.62
CA ILE A 124 14.04 -6.43 -4.53
C ILE A 124 14.79 -7.74 -4.79
N ILE A 125 15.56 -7.84 -5.88
CA ILE A 125 16.43 -8.98 -6.15
C ILE A 125 17.51 -9.07 -5.05
N GLY A 126 17.56 -10.20 -4.37
CA GLY A 126 18.55 -10.47 -3.31
C GLY A 126 18.25 -9.79 -1.97
N ASP A 127 17.08 -9.15 -1.83
CA ASP A 127 16.58 -8.62 -0.57
C ASP A 127 15.90 -9.78 0.19
N GLU A 128 16.63 -10.43 1.11
CA GLU A 128 16.17 -11.62 1.84
C GLU A 128 14.88 -11.38 2.65
N ASP A 129 14.57 -10.11 2.96
CA ASP A 129 13.38 -9.69 3.71
C ASP A 129 12.08 -9.74 2.88
N TRP A 130 12.15 -9.95 1.56
CA TRP A 130 11.01 -9.91 0.63
C TRP A 130 10.59 -11.27 0.05
N ASN A 131 11.25 -12.37 0.42
CA ASN A 131 10.91 -13.74 -0.02
C ASN A 131 10.02 -14.50 0.98
#